data_AF-A0A8C5FQE0-F1
#
_entry.id   AF-A0A8C5FQE0-F1
#
_cell.length_a   1.000
_cell.length_b   1.000
_cell.length_c   1.000
_cell.angle_alpha   90.00
_cell.angle_beta   90.00
_cell.angle_gamma   90.00
#
_symmetry.space_group_name_H-M   'P 1'
#
loop_
_entity.id
_entity.type
_entity.pdbx_description
1 polymer ?
#
loop_
_entity_poly.entity_id
_entity_poly.type
_entity_poly.pdbx_seq_one_letter_code
_entity_poly.pdbx_strand_id
1 'polypeptide(L)'
;MQNLKTLLCSAFGLTANRSYRVLKETRGSPDCDMCCCLFIQTLIHLLKGNIGTGLLGLPLAVKNAGLVLGPVSLLCMGIVAIHCMRLLVKCSNRLSERVNRPFLSYGEAVFTGMENVSWLRRLAPWGRWMVNLFLIITQLGFCCVYFVFLSDNIKQVVEAANATTWDCQVDHANQTALAGTSFDSRIYMLFFLPAFILLVFTPNLKYMAPLSLLANLVMCCSLVLIYYYSLTNIELPINLPLVGKAKDYPLFFGMAIFAFEGIGVVLPLENKMQKPEGFGRVLYTGMGVVTFLYISLGTVGYLCFGDTIAGSITLNLPNCWMYQIVKLLYSFGIFITFALQFYVPAEILIPPVVDRVSGHRRRIAVGLLMRALLVIFTCCLAVLIPELDLVISLVGSVSSSFLALIFPPLLEMLTFHTDGLSPLVITKNVIISGVGLIGFATGTYSAIMELIIRNNPPHSHNLSPSYMLQ
;
A
#
# COMPACT_ATOMS: atom_id res chain seq x y z
N MET A 1 28.49 -12.75 0.05
CA MET A 1 27.16 -13.03 -0.53
C MET A 1 26.71 -14.50 -0.38
N GLN A 2 27.62 -15.49 -0.36
CA GLN A 2 27.29 -16.88 -0.01
C GLN A 2 26.96 -17.07 1.48
N ASN A 3 27.74 -16.49 2.40
CA ASN A 3 27.53 -16.70 3.85
C ASN A 3 26.21 -16.13 4.40
N LEU A 4 25.66 -15.07 3.79
CA LEU A 4 24.35 -14.52 4.17
C LEU A 4 23.19 -15.42 3.69
N LYS A 5 23.36 -16.12 2.57
CA LYS A 5 22.37 -17.06 2.02
C LYS A 5 22.24 -18.30 2.91
N THR A 6 23.36 -18.80 3.44
CA THR A 6 23.40 -19.97 4.33
C THR A 6 22.81 -19.67 5.71
N LEU A 7 23.02 -18.45 6.22
CA LEU A 7 22.44 -18.00 7.49
C LEU A 7 20.90 -17.86 7.43
N LEU A 8 20.37 -17.39 6.31
CA LEU A 8 18.92 -17.23 6.13
C LEU A 8 18.21 -18.58 5.92
N CYS A 9 18.80 -19.52 5.18
CA CYS A 9 18.24 -20.87 5.03
C CYS A 9 18.16 -21.65 6.35
N SER A 10 19.14 -21.46 7.25
CA SER A 10 19.16 -22.12 8.56
C SER A 10 18.18 -21.49 9.56
N ALA A 11 17.91 -20.18 9.46
CA ALA A 11 16.97 -19.48 10.32
C ALA A 11 15.49 -19.89 10.12
N PHE A 12 15.11 -20.39 8.94
CA PHE A 12 13.70 -20.66 8.58
C PHE A 12 13.26 -22.13 8.68
N GLY A 13 14.09 -23.04 9.20
CA GLY A 13 13.63 -24.35 9.72
C GLY A 13 12.77 -25.22 8.77
N LEU A 14 13.02 -25.18 7.46
CA LEU A 14 12.26 -25.96 6.49
C LEU A 14 12.72 -27.43 6.45
N THR A 15 12.26 -28.25 7.39
CA THR A 15 12.40 -29.71 7.30
C THR A 15 11.43 -30.28 6.27
N ALA A 16 11.97 -30.95 5.25
CA ALA A 16 11.20 -31.61 4.20
C ALA A 16 10.36 -32.78 4.76
N ASN A 17 9.04 -32.74 4.53
CA ASN A 17 8.15 -33.84 4.90
C ASN A 17 8.27 -35.02 3.91
N ARG A 18 8.16 -36.22 4.47
CA ARG A 18 8.64 -37.50 3.98
C ARG A 18 7.61 -38.17 3.06
N SER A 19 7.52 -37.76 1.78
CA SER A 19 6.67 -38.48 0.81
C SER A 19 7.16 -38.50 -0.64
N TYR A 20 8.43 -38.22 -0.91
CA TYR A 20 9.02 -38.36 -2.25
C TYR A 20 10.19 -39.37 -2.20
N ARG A 21 9.85 -40.65 -2.23
CA ARG A 21 10.80 -41.76 -2.38
C ARG A 21 10.46 -42.61 -3.61
N VAL A 22 10.23 -41.97 -4.76
CA VAL A 22 10.35 -42.61 -6.08
C VAL A 22 10.69 -41.49 -7.08
N LEU A 23 11.99 -41.33 -7.34
CA LEU A 23 12.66 -40.55 -8.42
C LEU A 23 14.03 -40.12 -7.89
N LYS A 24 14.82 -41.10 -7.46
CA LYS A 24 16.21 -40.89 -7.08
C LYS A 24 17.08 -41.72 -8.00
N GLU A 25 17.35 -41.20 -9.18
CA GLU A 25 18.59 -41.51 -9.89
C GLU A 25 18.84 -40.49 -11.02
N THR A 26 20.07 -39.98 -11.03
CA THR A 26 20.68 -39.02 -11.96
C THR A 26 20.52 -37.51 -11.65
N ARG A 27 21.69 -36.91 -11.38
CA ARG A 27 22.05 -35.49 -11.15
C ARG A 27 21.96 -34.97 -9.71
N GLY A 28 23.15 -34.64 -9.19
CA GLY A 28 23.38 -33.96 -7.91
C GLY A 28 22.73 -32.59 -7.84
N SER A 29 22.73 -31.99 -6.66
CA SER A 29 21.93 -30.86 -6.21
C SER A 29 22.33 -29.47 -6.74
N PRO A 30 21.55 -28.89 -7.68
CA PRO A 30 21.35 -27.43 -7.76
C PRO A 30 19.88 -27.00 -7.63
N ASP A 31 18.91 -27.93 -7.67
CA ASP A 31 17.49 -27.57 -7.75
C ASP A 31 16.90 -27.02 -6.45
N CYS A 32 17.44 -27.41 -5.30
CA CYS A 32 16.93 -26.97 -3.99
C CYS A 32 17.34 -25.51 -3.68
N ASP A 33 18.58 -25.14 -4.01
CA ASP A 33 19.08 -23.77 -3.84
C ASP A 33 18.39 -22.79 -4.80
N MET A 34 18.12 -23.23 -6.03
CA MET A 34 17.41 -22.42 -7.02
C MET A 34 15.93 -22.22 -6.66
N CYS A 35 15.26 -23.25 -6.14
CA CYS A 35 13.87 -23.15 -5.67
C CYS A 35 13.73 -22.23 -4.44
N CYS A 36 14.71 -22.26 -3.52
CA CYS A 36 14.74 -21.35 -2.36
C CYS A 36 15.01 -19.90 -2.78
N CYS A 37 15.95 -19.68 -3.70
CA CYS A 37 16.24 -18.34 -4.24
C CYS A 37 15.01 -17.72 -4.92
N LEU A 38 14.25 -18.52 -5.68
CA LEU A 38 13.03 -18.04 -6.36
C LEU A 38 11.90 -17.72 -5.36
N PHE A 39 11.71 -18.55 -4.34
CA PHE A 39 10.74 -18.30 -3.26
C PHE A 39 11.03 -16.96 -2.55
N ILE A 40 12.29 -16.76 -2.14
CA ILE A 40 12.72 -15.54 -1.45
C ILE A 40 12.57 -14.32 -2.37
N GLN A 41 12.89 -14.45 -3.65
CA GLN A 41 12.72 -13.35 -4.59
C GLN A 41 11.25 -12.92 -4.74
N THR A 42 10.35 -13.89 -4.93
CA THR A 42 8.90 -13.62 -5.00
C THR A 42 8.38 -13.03 -3.70
N LEU A 43 8.84 -13.55 -2.55
CA LEU A 43 8.51 -13.02 -1.23
C LEU A 43 8.94 -11.56 -1.09
N ILE A 44 10.18 -11.21 -1.47
CA ILE A 44 10.68 -9.84 -1.44
C ILE A 44 9.84 -8.93 -2.34
N HIS A 45 9.45 -9.38 -3.52
CA HIS A 45 8.57 -8.60 -4.40
C HIS A 45 7.17 -8.37 -3.81
N LEU A 46 6.60 -9.38 -3.14
CA LEU A 46 5.32 -9.27 -2.44
C LEU A 46 5.42 -8.31 -1.26
N LEU A 47 6.44 -8.46 -0.41
CA LEU A 47 6.71 -7.58 0.72
C LEU A 47 6.87 -6.13 0.24
N LYS A 48 7.67 -5.91 -0.80
CA LYS A 48 7.86 -4.60 -1.41
C LYS A 48 6.57 -3.99 -1.97
N GLY A 49 5.68 -4.80 -2.52
CA GLY A 49 4.40 -4.32 -3.03
C GLY A 49 3.45 -3.81 -1.94
N ASN A 50 3.68 -4.21 -0.68
CA ASN A 50 2.84 -3.82 0.46
C ASN A 50 3.56 -2.81 1.40
N ILE A 51 4.88 -2.96 1.59
CA ILE A 51 5.69 -2.08 2.44
C ILE A 51 5.97 -0.78 1.69
N GLY A 52 5.15 0.24 1.96
CA GLY A 52 5.28 1.60 1.41
C GLY A 52 4.88 2.67 2.42
N THR A 53 4.24 3.73 1.95
CA THR A 53 3.72 4.82 2.80
C THR A 53 2.53 4.37 3.67
N GLY A 54 1.77 3.36 3.23
CA GLY A 54 0.64 2.81 4.00
C GLY A 54 1.06 2.34 5.40
N LEU A 55 2.20 1.63 5.50
CA LEU A 55 2.80 1.21 6.76
C LEU A 55 3.06 2.39 7.70
N LEU A 56 3.60 3.50 7.19
CA LEU A 56 3.99 4.66 7.99
C LEU A 56 2.80 5.45 8.55
N GLY A 57 1.61 5.33 7.94
CA GLY A 57 0.37 5.93 8.41
C GLY A 57 -0.42 5.07 9.42
N LEU A 58 -0.03 3.80 9.61
CA LEU A 58 -0.75 2.90 10.52
C LEU A 58 -0.76 3.32 12.00
N PRO A 59 0.26 4.01 12.55
CA PRO A 59 0.17 4.56 13.91
C PRO A 59 -1.00 5.52 14.10
N LEU A 60 -1.23 6.41 13.13
CA LEU A 60 -2.40 7.29 13.13
C LEU A 60 -3.70 6.49 12.95
N ALA A 61 -3.68 5.44 12.13
CA ALA A 61 -4.83 4.54 12.02
C ALA A 61 -5.17 3.92 13.39
N VAL A 62 -4.17 3.39 14.11
CA VAL A 62 -4.37 2.83 15.45
C VAL A 62 -4.86 3.89 16.44
N LYS A 63 -4.39 5.14 16.36
CA LYS A 63 -4.95 6.25 17.14
C LYS A 63 -6.46 6.43 16.89
N ASN A 64 -6.90 6.38 15.62
CA ASN A 64 -8.31 6.55 15.26
C ASN A 64 -9.19 5.39 15.75
N ALA A 65 -8.65 4.17 15.85
CA ALA A 65 -9.40 3.01 16.34
C ALA A 65 -9.26 2.75 17.85
N GLY A 66 -8.17 3.19 18.48
CA GLY A 66 -7.79 2.91 19.87
C GLY A 66 -6.73 1.80 20.00
N LEU A 67 -6.08 1.78 21.17
CA LEU A 67 -4.90 0.95 21.43
C LEU A 67 -5.17 -0.57 21.38
N VAL A 68 -6.39 -1.02 21.70
CA VAL A 68 -6.78 -2.44 21.65
C VAL A 68 -7.57 -2.75 20.39
N LEU A 69 -8.57 -1.93 20.06
CA LEU A 69 -9.41 -2.16 18.90
C LEU A 69 -8.62 -2.06 17.59
N GLY A 70 -7.65 -1.12 17.48
CA GLY A 70 -6.82 -0.96 16.30
C GLY A 70 -6.05 -2.23 15.92
N PRO A 71 -5.17 -2.77 16.80
CA PRO A 71 -4.42 -4.00 16.54
C PRO A 71 -5.30 -5.23 16.23
N VAL A 72 -6.40 -5.40 16.97
CA VAL A 72 -7.36 -6.49 16.73
C VAL A 72 -7.99 -6.35 15.35
N SER A 73 -8.44 -5.15 14.99
CA SER A 73 -9.03 -4.90 13.68
C SER A 73 -8.02 -5.01 12.53
N LEU A 74 -6.76 -4.62 12.73
CA LEU A 74 -5.68 -4.84 11.76
C LEU A 74 -5.43 -6.33 11.53
N LEU A 75 -5.45 -7.15 12.59
CA LEU A 75 -5.33 -8.60 12.47
C LEU A 75 -6.51 -9.19 11.68
N CYS A 76 -7.74 -8.80 12.02
CA CYS A 76 -8.93 -9.24 11.30
C CYS A 76 -8.90 -8.86 9.82
N MET A 77 -8.56 -7.60 9.50
CA MET A 77 -8.44 -7.13 8.12
C MET A 77 -7.31 -7.83 7.36
N GLY A 78 -6.17 -8.09 8.01
CA GLY A 78 -5.09 -8.88 7.44
C GLY A 78 -5.52 -10.30 7.05
N ILE A 79 -6.25 -10.99 7.95
CA ILE A 79 -6.79 -12.34 7.66
C ILE A 79 -7.76 -12.30 6.46
N VAL A 80 -8.67 -11.32 6.43
CA VAL A 80 -9.64 -11.15 5.34
C VAL A 80 -8.93 -10.81 4.02
N ALA A 81 -7.95 -9.90 4.04
CA ALA A 81 -7.17 -9.54 2.86
C ALA A 81 -6.42 -10.74 2.28
N ILE A 82 -5.73 -11.52 3.12
CA ILE A 82 -5.05 -12.76 2.72
C ILE A 82 -6.04 -13.75 2.12
N HIS A 83 -7.21 -13.91 2.74
CA HIS A 83 -8.28 -14.77 2.23
C HIS A 83 -8.70 -14.33 0.83
N CYS A 84 -9.01 -13.05 0.62
CA CYS A 84 -9.41 -12.50 -0.68
C CYS A 84 -8.32 -12.63 -1.76
N MET A 85 -7.05 -12.39 -1.42
CA MET A 85 -5.95 -12.61 -2.36
C MET A 85 -5.86 -14.07 -2.79
N ARG A 86 -6.04 -15.02 -1.86
CA ARG A 86 -6.08 -16.45 -2.19
C ARG A 86 -7.30 -16.81 -3.02
N LEU A 87 -8.46 -16.22 -2.75
CA LEU A 87 -9.67 -16.41 -3.56
C LEU A 87 -9.42 -15.97 -5.00
N LEU A 88 -8.84 -14.79 -5.19
CA LEU A 88 -8.53 -14.27 -6.52
C LEU A 88 -7.61 -15.21 -7.31
N VAL A 89 -6.52 -15.66 -6.70
CA VAL A 89 -5.58 -16.64 -7.29
C VAL A 89 -6.30 -17.93 -7.68
N LYS A 90 -7.07 -18.50 -6.75
CA LYS A 90 -7.81 -19.75 -6.98
C LYS A 90 -8.81 -19.62 -8.14
N CYS A 91 -9.54 -18.51 -8.20
CA CYS A 91 -10.51 -18.26 -9.27
C CYS A 91 -9.81 -18.02 -10.60
N SER A 92 -8.73 -17.24 -10.62
CA SER A 92 -7.92 -16.98 -11.81
C SER A 92 -7.41 -18.30 -12.40
N ASN A 93 -6.80 -19.17 -11.60
CA ASN A 93 -6.28 -20.47 -12.09
C ASN A 93 -7.39 -21.35 -12.66
N ARG A 94 -8.53 -21.47 -11.97
CA ARG A 94 -9.69 -22.25 -12.43
C ARG A 94 -10.26 -21.73 -13.74
N LEU A 95 -10.35 -20.42 -13.92
CA LEU A 95 -10.84 -19.79 -15.14
C LEU A 95 -9.81 -19.88 -16.28
N SER A 96 -8.52 -19.78 -15.96
CA SER A 96 -7.42 -19.91 -16.92
C SER A 96 -7.41 -21.31 -17.56
N GLU A 97 -7.63 -22.35 -16.75
CA GLU A 97 -7.81 -23.73 -17.22
C GLU A 97 -9.02 -23.88 -18.15
N ARG A 98 -10.16 -23.27 -17.80
CA ARG A 98 -11.40 -23.36 -18.61
C ARG A 98 -11.26 -22.69 -19.97
N VAL A 99 -10.55 -21.57 -20.06
CA VAL A 99 -10.35 -20.80 -21.32
C VAL A 99 -9.09 -21.25 -22.07
N ASN A 100 -8.33 -22.20 -21.52
CA ASN A 100 -7.08 -22.70 -22.10
C ASN A 100 -6.07 -21.55 -22.39
N ARG A 101 -5.95 -20.62 -21.44
CA ARG A 101 -4.94 -19.56 -21.44
C ARG A 101 -3.93 -19.81 -20.32
N PRO A 102 -2.65 -19.44 -20.50
CA PRO A 102 -1.63 -19.69 -19.49
C PRO A 102 -1.78 -18.80 -18.24
N PHE A 103 -2.38 -17.61 -18.38
CA PHE A 103 -2.62 -16.69 -17.27
C PHE A 103 -3.74 -15.71 -17.60
N LEU A 104 -4.37 -15.17 -16.56
CA LEU A 104 -5.36 -14.10 -16.64
C LEU A 104 -4.91 -12.89 -15.81
N SER A 105 -5.22 -11.68 -16.29
CA SER A 105 -5.15 -10.48 -15.46
C SER A 105 -6.40 -10.40 -14.59
N TYR A 106 -6.41 -9.52 -13.58
CA TYR A 106 -7.56 -9.38 -12.70
C TYR A 106 -8.84 -8.98 -13.49
N GLY A 107 -8.73 -8.00 -14.38
CA GLY A 107 -9.85 -7.62 -15.24
C GLY A 107 -10.34 -8.75 -16.16
N GLU A 108 -9.42 -9.56 -16.69
CA GLU A 108 -9.78 -10.74 -17.50
C GLU A 108 -10.44 -11.84 -16.68
N ALA A 109 -9.97 -12.08 -15.46
CA ALA A 109 -10.58 -13.08 -14.58
C ALA A 109 -12.05 -12.73 -14.28
N VAL A 110 -12.35 -11.44 -14.01
CA VAL A 110 -13.74 -10.99 -13.82
C VAL A 110 -14.55 -11.08 -15.10
N PHE A 111 -13.99 -10.71 -16.26
CA PHE A 111 -14.64 -10.87 -17.55
C PHE A 111 -15.09 -12.32 -17.78
N THR A 112 -14.16 -13.27 -17.68
CA THR A 112 -14.42 -14.68 -17.91
C THR A 112 -15.39 -15.26 -16.85
N GLY A 113 -15.25 -14.84 -15.60
CA GLY A 113 -16.17 -15.23 -14.52
C GLY A 113 -17.61 -14.79 -14.81
N MET A 114 -17.81 -13.57 -15.31
CA MET A 114 -19.14 -13.05 -15.67
C MET A 114 -19.70 -13.69 -16.95
N GLU A 115 -18.84 -13.99 -17.93
CA GLU A 115 -19.23 -14.64 -19.19
C GLU A 115 -19.80 -16.06 -18.98
N ASN A 116 -19.32 -16.74 -17.93
CA ASN A 116 -19.79 -18.05 -17.48
C ASN A 116 -21.27 -18.06 -17.09
N VAL A 117 -21.83 -16.89 -16.72
CA VAL A 117 -23.20 -16.76 -16.21
C VAL A 117 -24.09 -16.13 -17.28
N SER A 118 -25.13 -16.85 -17.73
CA SER A 118 -25.94 -16.49 -18.91
C SER A 118 -26.55 -15.08 -18.87
N TRP A 119 -27.12 -14.68 -17.73
CA TRP A 119 -27.71 -13.35 -17.53
C TRP A 119 -26.66 -12.24 -17.39
N LEU A 120 -25.46 -12.57 -16.93
CA LEU A 120 -24.39 -11.61 -16.67
C LEU A 120 -23.40 -11.47 -17.84
N ARG A 121 -23.48 -12.37 -18.82
CA ARG A 121 -22.63 -12.40 -20.02
C ARG A 121 -22.59 -11.06 -20.77
N ARG A 122 -23.74 -10.38 -20.90
CA ARG A 122 -23.82 -9.06 -21.56
C ARG A 122 -23.11 -7.96 -20.78
N LEU A 123 -22.94 -8.12 -19.47
CA LEU A 123 -22.25 -7.18 -18.58
C LEU A 123 -20.76 -7.53 -18.38
N ALA A 124 -20.27 -8.66 -18.91
CA ALA A 124 -18.87 -9.06 -18.71
C ALA A 124 -17.84 -7.99 -19.13
N PRO A 125 -17.99 -7.26 -20.28
CA PRO A 125 -17.09 -6.16 -20.63
C PRO A 125 -17.08 -5.03 -19.58
N TRP A 126 -18.23 -4.74 -18.97
CA TRP A 126 -18.36 -3.75 -17.90
C TRP A 126 -17.60 -4.17 -16.65
N GLY A 127 -17.64 -5.46 -16.27
CA GLY A 127 -16.87 -5.97 -15.14
C GLY A 127 -15.37 -5.79 -15.32
N ARG A 128 -14.83 -6.13 -16.50
CA ARG A 128 -13.42 -5.87 -16.84
C ARG A 128 -13.07 -4.40 -16.73
N TRP A 129 -13.92 -3.55 -17.30
CA TRP A 129 -13.71 -2.10 -17.29
C TRP A 129 -13.71 -1.55 -15.86
N MET A 130 -14.64 -1.99 -15.01
CA MET A 130 -14.71 -1.56 -13.61
C MET A 130 -13.47 -1.97 -12.82
N VAL A 131 -13.02 -3.23 -12.91
CA VAL A 131 -11.80 -3.68 -12.21
C VAL A 131 -10.59 -2.86 -12.67
N ASN A 132 -10.43 -2.65 -13.97
CA ASN A 132 -9.33 -1.85 -14.51
C ASN A 132 -9.42 -0.40 -14.05
N LEU A 133 -10.61 0.21 -14.01
CA LEU A 133 -10.83 1.55 -13.49
C LEU A 133 -10.40 1.66 -12.02
N PHE A 134 -10.85 0.75 -11.16
CA PHE A 134 -10.47 0.75 -9.75
C PHE A 134 -8.98 0.46 -9.54
N LEU A 135 -8.36 -0.40 -10.36
CA LEU A 135 -6.91 -0.59 -10.37
C LEU A 135 -6.20 0.72 -10.72
N ILE A 136 -6.62 1.43 -11.77
CA ILE A 136 -6.04 2.72 -12.15
C ILE A 136 -6.19 3.73 -11.01
N ILE A 137 -7.40 3.88 -10.44
CA ILE A 137 -7.67 4.83 -9.35
C ILE A 137 -6.77 4.53 -8.14
N THR A 138 -6.66 3.26 -7.74
CA THR A 138 -5.83 2.85 -6.61
C THR A 138 -4.35 3.17 -6.85
N GLN A 139 -3.84 2.84 -8.02
CA GLN A 139 -2.42 3.01 -8.36
C GLN A 139 -2.03 4.49 -8.50
N LEU A 140 -2.88 5.28 -9.16
CA LEU A 140 -2.70 6.73 -9.22
C LEU A 140 -2.88 7.38 -7.84
N GLY A 141 -3.76 6.86 -7.00
CA GLY A 141 -3.92 7.26 -5.61
C GLY A 141 -2.64 7.06 -4.79
N PHE A 142 -1.97 5.92 -4.95
CA PHE A 142 -0.69 5.66 -4.28
C PHE A 142 0.39 6.64 -4.76
N CYS A 143 0.43 6.93 -6.07
CA CYS A 143 1.30 7.96 -6.63
C CYS A 143 1.02 9.34 -6.00
N CYS A 144 -0.24 9.70 -5.75
CA CYS A 144 -0.60 10.94 -5.06
C CYS A 144 -0.05 10.95 -3.62
N VAL A 145 -0.23 9.87 -2.86
CA VAL A 145 0.31 9.74 -1.50
C VAL A 145 1.84 9.89 -1.50
N TYR A 146 2.53 9.36 -2.51
CA TYR A 146 3.98 9.49 -2.62
C TYR A 146 4.45 10.93 -2.88
N PHE A 147 3.68 11.73 -3.65
CA PHE A 147 3.95 13.16 -3.78
C PHE A 147 3.84 13.88 -2.44
N VAL A 148 2.73 13.69 -1.72
CA VAL A 148 2.48 14.34 -0.42
C VAL A 148 3.53 13.91 0.61
N PHE A 149 3.81 12.60 0.68
CA PHE A 149 4.82 12.06 1.60
C PHE A 149 6.20 12.65 1.34
N LEU A 150 6.63 12.68 0.07
CA LEU A 150 7.92 13.22 -0.31
C LEU A 150 8.00 14.72 0.01
N SER A 151 6.96 15.50 -0.31
CA SER A 151 6.95 16.94 -0.04
C SER A 151 7.05 17.22 1.46
N ASP A 152 6.28 16.54 2.30
CA ASP A 152 6.23 16.84 3.74
C ASP A 152 7.53 16.45 4.45
N ASN A 153 8.11 15.29 4.09
CA ASN A 153 9.38 14.87 4.69
C ASN A 153 10.53 15.79 4.25
N ILE A 154 10.59 16.17 2.97
CA ILE A 154 11.64 17.09 2.50
C ILE A 154 11.45 18.50 3.05
N LYS A 155 10.21 18.98 3.15
CA LYS A 155 9.89 20.25 3.80
C LYS A 155 10.43 20.27 5.23
N GLN A 156 10.12 19.26 6.04
CA GLN A 156 10.65 19.18 7.41
C GLN A 156 12.18 19.15 7.46
N VAL A 157 12.84 18.42 6.56
CA VAL A 157 14.31 18.37 6.50
C VAL A 157 14.90 19.75 6.17
N VAL A 158 14.32 20.46 5.20
CA VAL A 158 14.80 21.78 4.77
C VAL A 158 14.55 22.84 5.82
N GLU A 159 13.35 22.87 6.41
CA GLU A 159 12.98 23.85 7.43
C GLU A 159 13.72 23.64 8.75
N ALA A 160 14.02 22.38 9.10
CA ALA A 160 14.79 22.06 10.30
C ALA A 160 16.31 22.18 10.10
N ALA A 161 16.83 22.35 8.87
CA ALA A 161 18.27 22.27 8.58
C ALA A 161 19.14 23.27 9.36
N ASN A 162 18.60 24.42 9.74
CA ASN A 162 19.33 25.42 10.54
C ASN A 162 19.25 25.14 12.06
N ALA A 163 18.29 24.33 12.49
CA ALA A 163 18.06 23.96 13.89
C ALA A 163 18.49 22.52 14.19
N THR A 164 19.06 21.80 13.24
CA THR A 164 19.45 20.40 13.40
C THR A 164 20.69 20.25 14.26
N THR A 165 20.53 19.54 15.36
CA THR A 165 21.60 19.22 16.30
C THR A 165 22.12 17.79 16.09
N TRP A 166 23.31 17.52 16.63
CA TRP A 166 23.85 16.16 16.73
C TRP A 166 23.28 15.39 17.92
N ASP A 167 22.73 16.12 18.90
CA ASP A 167 22.05 15.53 20.04
C ASP A 167 20.61 15.16 19.68
N CYS A 168 20.28 13.88 19.84
CA CYS A 168 18.96 13.31 19.59
C CYS A 168 18.13 13.14 20.87
N GLN A 169 18.61 13.59 22.04
CA GLN A 169 17.92 13.48 23.34
C GLN A 169 17.16 14.77 23.74
N VAL A 170 16.81 15.63 22.78
CA VAL A 170 16.23 16.95 23.11
C VAL A 170 14.80 16.81 23.65
N ASP A 171 14.60 17.26 24.89
CA ASP A 171 13.30 17.49 25.53
C ASP A 171 12.36 18.29 24.62
N HIS A 172 11.12 17.81 24.45
CA HIS A 172 10.05 18.46 23.70
C HIS A 172 9.70 19.89 24.20
N ALA A 173 10.29 20.36 25.30
CA ALA A 173 10.00 21.65 25.92
C ALA A 173 10.74 22.86 25.32
N ASN A 174 11.87 22.66 24.62
CA ASN A 174 12.69 23.77 24.11
C ASN A 174 12.79 23.79 22.57
N GLN A 175 11.66 23.71 21.88
CA GLN A 175 11.60 24.16 20.49
C GLN A 175 11.66 25.69 20.46
N THR A 176 12.86 26.27 20.57
CA THR A 176 13.08 27.62 20.05
C THR A 176 12.89 27.54 18.54
N ALA A 177 11.68 27.86 18.11
CA ALA A 177 11.31 28.05 16.72
C ALA A 177 12.20 29.14 16.12
N LEU A 178 13.36 28.75 15.59
CA LEU A 178 13.97 29.50 14.50
C LEU A 178 13.01 29.36 13.33
N ALA A 179 12.05 30.28 13.27
CA ALA A 179 11.09 30.42 12.19
C ALA A 179 11.86 30.76 10.90
N GLY A 180 12.39 29.73 10.25
CA GLY A 180 12.72 29.79 8.84
C GLY A 180 11.45 30.10 8.03
N THR A 181 11.61 30.59 6.81
CA THR A 181 10.50 30.80 5.90
C THR A 181 9.77 29.47 5.66
N SER A 182 8.59 29.30 6.26
CA SER A 182 7.77 28.11 6.07
C SER A 182 7.09 28.17 4.71
N PHE A 183 7.46 27.31 3.79
CA PHE A 183 6.82 27.24 2.47
C PHE A 183 5.66 26.24 2.52
N ASP A 184 4.62 26.48 1.72
CA ASP A 184 3.52 25.53 1.58
C ASP A 184 4.05 24.20 0.98
N SER A 185 3.60 23.05 1.47
CA SER A 185 4.03 21.73 0.99
C SER A 185 3.77 21.55 -0.51
N ARG A 186 2.75 22.26 -1.03
CA ARG A 186 2.41 22.33 -2.46
C ARG A 186 3.58 22.79 -3.35
N ILE A 187 4.41 23.71 -2.86
CA ILE A 187 5.58 24.19 -3.61
C ILE A 187 6.62 23.07 -3.76
N TYR A 188 6.86 22.30 -2.69
CA TYR A 188 7.75 21.14 -2.75
C TYR A 188 7.23 20.06 -3.71
N MET A 189 5.91 19.83 -3.77
CA MET A 189 5.33 18.89 -4.75
C MET A 189 5.64 19.32 -6.19
N LEU A 190 5.45 20.60 -6.52
CA LEU A 190 5.75 21.15 -7.84
C LEU A 190 7.25 21.12 -8.16
N PHE A 191 8.10 21.32 -7.15
CA PHE A 191 9.55 21.22 -7.30
C PHE A 191 10.00 19.81 -7.69
N PHE A 192 9.40 18.76 -7.11
CA PHE A 192 9.73 17.37 -7.44
C PHE A 192 9.05 16.83 -8.70
N LEU A 193 8.04 17.52 -9.24
CA LEU A 193 7.31 17.09 -10.43
C LEU A 193 8.22 16.78 -11.65
N PRO A 194 9.20 17.62 -12.03
CA PRO A 194 10.10 17.30 -13.14
C PRO A 194 10.91 16.02 -12.90
N ALA A 195 11.32 15.76 -11.66
CA ALA A 195 12.07 14.57 -11.29
C ALA A 195 11.22 13.29 -11.43
N PHE A 196 9.95 13.32 -11.02
CA PHE A 196 9.02 12.20 -11.23
C PHE A 196 8.71 11.95 -12.71
N ILE A 197 8.53 13.01 -13.51
CA ILE A 197 8.34 12.88 -14.97
C ILE A 197 9.55 12.20 -15.60
N LEU A 198 10.76 12.65 -15.27
CA LEU A 198 12.00 12.06 -15.77
C LEU A 198 12.13 10.59 -15.35
N LEU A 199 11.79 10.27 -14.10
CA LEU A 199 11.83 8.90 -13.58
C LEU A 199 10.93 7.97 -14.41
N VAL A 200 9.68 8.39 -14.66
CA VAL A 200 8.69 7.60 -15.41
C VAL A 200 9.01 7.47 -16.90
N PHE A 201 9.82 8.37 -17.47
CA PHE A 201 10.28 8.22 -18.85
C PHE A 201 11.14 6.99 -19.08
N THR A 202 11.69 6.38 -18.02
CA THR A 202 12.39 5.11 -18.13
C THR A 202 11.38 3.97 -18.37
N PRO A 203 11.29 3.40 -19.59
CA PRO A 203 10.24 2.41 -19.90
C PRO A 203 10.57 1.02 -19.34
N ASN A 204 11.85 0.77 -19.12
CA ASN A 204 12.39 -0.55 -18.85
C ASN A 204 12.60 -0.75 -17.36
N LEU A 205 11.68 -1.47 -16.71
CA LEU A 205 11.78 -1.89 -15.31
C LEU A 205 13.08 -2.63 -14.97
N LYS A 206 13.73 -3.26 -15.97
CA LYS A 206 15.02 -3.94 -15.80
C LYS A 206 16.12 -2.99 -15.31
N TYR A 207 16.18 -1.75 -15.81
CA TYR A 207 17.17 -0.77 -15.34
C TYR A 207 16.85 -0.24 -13.93
N MET A 208 15.57 -0.27 -13.54
CA MET A 208 15.12 0.15 -12.20
C MET A 208 15.27 -0.94 -11.14
N ALA A 209 15.45 -2.20 -11.54
CA ALA A 209 15.58 -3.33 -10.62
C ALA A 209 16.72 -3.18 -9.59
N PRO A 210 17.99 -2.91 -9.96
CA PRO A 210 19.09 -2.77 -9.00
C PRO A 210 18.90 -1.54 -8.09
N LEU A 211 18.47 -0.41 -8.67
CA LEU A 211 18.19 0.82 -7.93
C LEU A 211 17.08 0.60 -6.89
N SER A 212 16.05 -0.15 -7.28
CA SER A 212 14.95 -0.44 -6.40
C SER A 212 15.30 -1.46 -5.31
N LEU A 213 16.21 -2.40 -5.57
CA LEU A 213 16.76 -3.25 -4.50
C LEU A 213 17.51 -2.41 -3.45
N LEU A 214 18.35 -1.47 -3.88
CA LEU A 214 19.03 -0.54 -2.99
C LEU A 214 18.04 0.31 -2.19
N ALA A 215 17.03 0.87 -2.86
CA ALA A 215 15.95 1.63 -2.23
C ALA A 215 15.26 0.83 -1.10
N ASN A 216 14.96 -0.45 -1.31
CA ASN A 216 14.31 -1.28 -0.29
C ASN A 216 15.24 -1.56 0.91
N LEU A 217 16.53 -1.79 0.67
CA LEU A 217 17.50 -1.99 1.74
C LEU A 217 17.59 -0.75 2.62
N VAL A 218 17.66 0.41 1.98
CA VAL A 218 17.70 1.71 2.66
C VAL A 218 16.40 1.97 3.44
N MET A 219 15.22 1.73 2.85
CA MET A 219 13.94 1.84 3.56
C MET A 219 13.84 0.88 4.76
N CYS A 220 14.37 -0.35 4.63
CA CYS A 220 14.42 -1.31 5.72
C CYS A 220 15.30 -0.80 6.88
N CYS A 221 16.50 -0.27 6.57
CA CYS A 221 17.37 0.36 7.59
C CYS A 221 16.68 1.54 8.28
N SER A 222 16.03 2.42 7.50
CA SER A 222 15.23 3.53 8.04
C SER A 222 14.11 3.04 8.96
N LEU A 223 13.40 1.99 8.58
CA LEU A 223 12.33 1.39 9.38
C LEU A 223 12.86 0.84 10.72
N VAL A 224 14.03 0.19 10.72
CA VAL A 224 14.68 -0.30 11.94
C VAL A 224 15.00 0.86 12.89
N LEU A 225 15.51 1.99 12.38
CA LEU A 225 15.80 3.18 13.19
C LEU A 225 14.53 3.86 13.74
N ILE A 226 13.44 3.86 12.97
CA ILE A 226 12.12 4.32 13.44
C ILE A 226 11.63 3.43 14.59
N TYR A 227 11.74 2.11 14.46
CA TYR A 227 11.40 1.17 15.52
C TYR A 227 12.23 1.40 16.77
N TYR A 228 13.55 1.54 16.60
CA TYR A 228 14.46 1.81 17.71
C TYR A 228 14.01 3.05 18.49
N TYR A 229 13.79 4.17 17.79
CA TYR A 229 13.31 5.41 18.43
C TYR A 229 11.98 5.21 19.15
N SER A 230 11.03 4.56 18.49
CA SER A 230 9.66 4.44 19.00
C SER A 230 9.59 3.52 20.23
N LEU A 231 10.46 2.52 20.32
CA LEU A 231 10.53 1.61 21.47
C LEU A 231 11.25 2.23 22.67
N THR A 232 12.23 3.12 22.44
CA THR A 232 12.99 3.76 23.54
C THR A 232 12.28 4.95 24.16
N ASN A 233 11.34 5.57 23.44
CA ASN A 233 10.63 6.80 23.87
C ASN A 233 9.15 6.54 24.16
N ILE A 234 8.82 5.38 24.73
CA ILE A 234 7.46 5.11 25.22
C ILE A 234 7.34 5.73 26.62
N GLU A 235 6.47 6.72 26.76
CA GLU A 235 6.19 7.36 28.04
C GLU A 235 5.32 6.46 28.93
N LEU A 236 5.69 6.34 30.21
CA LEU A 236 4.95 5.61 31.24
C LEU A 236 4.45 6.61 32.30
N PRO A 237 3.20 6.47 32.80
CA PRO A 237 2.22 5.42 32.51
C PRO A 237 1.48 5.63 31.18
N ILE A 238 1.08 4.52 30.54
CA ILE A 238 0.32 4.55 29.28
C ILE A 238 -1.11 5.01 29.56
N ASN A 239 -1.42 6.27 29.25
CA ASN A 239 -2.74 6.86 29.38
C ASN A 239 -3.38 7.11 28.01
N LEU A 240 -3.61 6.04 27.24
CA LEU A 240 -4.21 6.10 25.91
C LEU A 240 -5.56 5.37 25.85
N PRO A 241 -6.53 5.85 25.05
CA PRO A 241 -7.82 5.19 24.90
C PRO A 241 -7.67 3.79 24.32
N LEU A 242 -8.16 2.79 25.05
CA LEU A 242 -8.20 1.38 24.62
C LEU A 242 -9.08 1.21 23.38
N VAL A 243 -10.17 1.97 23.30
CA VAL A 243 -11.12 2.03 22.18
C VAL A 243 -11.28 3.49 21.78
N GLY A 244 -11.06 3.77 20.50
CA GLY A 244 -11.20 5.09 19.89
C GLY A 244 -12.67 5.46 19.65
N LYS A 245 -12.88 6.66 19.10
CA LYS A 245 -14.24 7.16 18.83
C LYS A 245 -14.82 6.46 17.59
N ALA A 246 -16.08 6.04 17.67
CA ALA A 246 -16.75 5.36 16.56
C ALA A 246 -16.75 6.16 15.25
N LYS A 247 -16.78 7.50 15.33
CA LYS A 247 -16.72 8.40 14.18
C LYS A 247 -15.40 8.38 13.40
N ASP A 248 -14.31 7.99 14.05
CA ASP A 248 -12.95 8.00 13.48
C ASP A 248 -12.57 6.61 12.93
N TYR A 249 -13.32 5.56 13.32
CA TYR A 249 -13.12 4.20 12.85
C TYR A 249 -13.19 4.02 11.32
N PRO A 250 -14.06 4.73 10.57
CA PRO A 250 -14.05 4.68 9.11
C PRO A 250 -12.74 5.19 8.47
N LEU A 251 -12.07 6.18 9.09
CA LEU A 251 -10.75 6.64 8.64
C LEU A 251 -9.69 5.57 8.88
N PHE A 252 -9.75 4.90 10.04
CA PHE A 252 -8.92 3.73 10.32
C PHE A 252 -9.13 2.62 9.28
N PHE A 253 -10.39 2.28 8.96
CA PHE A 253 -10.71 1.28 7.96
C PHE A 253 -10.09 1.62 6.60
N GLY A 254 -10.25 2.86 6.13
CA GLY A 254 -9.64 3.33 4.89
C GLY A 254 -8.11 3.16 4.90
N MET A 255 -7.43 3.64 5.95
CA MET A 255 -5.98 3.52 6.07
C MET A 255 -5.49 2.07 6.15
N ALA A 256 -6.22 1.21 6.87
CA ALA A 256 -5.85 -0.19 7.00
C ALA A 256 -6.05 -0.98 5.70
N ILE A 257 -7.17 -0.78 5.00
CA ILE A 257 -7.40 -1.43 3.70
C ILE A 257 -6.40 -0.93 2.66
N PHE A 258 -6.07 0.37 2.66
CA PHE A 258 -4.98 0.90 1.84
C PHE A 258 -3.65 0.18 2.13
N ALA A 259 -3.30 -0.01 3.41
CA ALA A 259 -2.05 -0.66 3.77
C ALA A 259 -2.00 -2.14 3.34
N PHE A 260 -3.12 -2.85 3.46
CA PHE A 260 -3.23 -4.27 3.04
C PHE A 260 -3.47 -4.46 1.54
N GLU A 261 -3.50 -3.37 0.76
CA GLU A 261 -3.77 -3.43 -0.67
C GLU A 261 -2.53 -3.87 -1.46
N GLY A 262 -2.36 -5.19 -1.58
CA GLY A 262 -1.36 -5.84 -2.44
C GLY A 262 -1.96 -6.55 -3.65
N ILE A 263 -3.29 -6.52 -3.83
CA ILE A 263 -3.98 -7.44 -4.74
C ILE A 263 -3.62 -7.24 -6.21
N GLY A 264 -3.28 -6.01 -6.62
CA GLY A 264 -2.87 -5.69 -7.99
C GLY A 264 -1.56 -6.37 -8.42
N VAL A 265 -0.68 -6.74 -7.47
CA VAL A 265 0.59 -7.42 -7.78
C VAL A 265 0.53 -8.93 -7.61
N VAL A 266 -0.52 -9.46 -6.98
CA VAL A 266 -0.67 -10.89 -6.67
C VAL A 266 -0.66 -11.76 -7.94
N LEU A 267 -1.56 -11.51 -8.89
CA LEU A 267 -1.64 -12.31 -10.13
C LEU A 267 -0.40 -12.15 -11.02
N PRO A 268 0.11 -10.93 -11.30
CA PRO A 268 1.34 -10.79 -12.09
C PRO A 268 2.56 -11.47 -11.46
N LEU A 269 2.60 -11.55 -10.12
CA LEU A 269 3.68 -12.19 -9.40
C LEU A 269 3.57 -13.72 -9.46
N GLU A 270 2.37 -14.28 -9.27
CA GLU A 270 2.09 -15.70 -9.48
C GLU A 270 2.44 -16.14 -10.89
N ASN A 271 1.99 -15.38 -11.91
CA ASN A 271 2.21 -15.66 -13.33
C ASN A 271 3.70 -15.69 -13.72
N LYS A 272 4.57 -15.08 -12.91
CA LYS A 272 6.03 -15.05 -13.13
C LYS A 272 6.78 -16.12 -12.34
N MET A 273 6.10 -16.88 -11.48
CA MET A 273 6.73 -17.99 -10.75
C MET A 273 6.91 -19.20 -11.67
N GLN A 274 8.07 -19.85 -11.58
CA GLN A 274 8.32 -21.12 -12.27
C GLN A 274 7.41 -22.24 -11.76
N LYS A 275 7.00 -22.18 -10.48
CA LYS A 275 6.09 -23.15 -9.83
C LYS A 275 4.92 -22.40 -9.17
N PRO A 276 3.85 -22.07 -9.90
CA PRO A 276 2.72 -21.30 -9.38
C PRO A 276 1.96 -22.02 -8.25
N GLU A 277 1.98 -23.36 -8.20
CA GLU A 277 1.41 -24.15 -7.10
C GLU A 277 1.99 -23.78 -5.71
N GLY A 278 3.24 -23.29 -5.68
CA GLY A 278 3.89 -22.82 -4.47
C GLY A 278 3.48 -21.42 -4.01
N PHE A 279 2.76 -20.65 -4.84
CA PHE A 279 2.44 -19.24 -4.59
C PHE A 279 1.63 -19.06 -3.30
N GLY A 280 0.72 -20.00 -2.97
CA GLY A 280 -0.03 -19.94 -1.72
C GLY A 280 0.87 -19.86 -0.48
N ARG A 281 1.99 -20.61 -0.45
CA ARG A 281 2.95 -20.54 0.67
C ARG A 281 3.67 -19.21 0.74
N VAL A 282 4.04 -18.65 -0.42
CA VAL A 282 4.66 -17.32 -0.52
C VAL A 282 3.69 -16.25 0.00
N LEU A 283 2.43 -16.31 -0.44
CA LEU A 283 1.38 -15.39 -0.05
C LEU A 283 1.15 -15.40 1.47
N TYR A 284 0.95 -16.58 2.06
CA TYR A 284 0.73 -16.71 3.51
C TYR A 284 1.92 -16.23 4.34
N THR A 285 3.14 -16.61 3.93
CA THR A 285 4.36 -16.20 4.65
C THR A 285 4.58 -14.70 4.53
N GLY A 286 4.47 -14.15 3.32
CA GLY A 286 4.70 -12.73 3.05
C GLY A 286 3.68 -11.84 3.71
N MET A 287 2.39 -12.11 3.53
CA MET A 287 1.34 -11.30 4.15
C MET A 287 1.28 -11.50 5.66
N GLY A 288 1.70 -12.66 6.19
CA GLY A 288 1.87 -12.86 7.63
C GLY A 288 2.93 -11.91 8.21
N VAL A 289 4.08 -11.78 7.54
CA VAL A 289 5.13 -10.82 7.92
C VAL A 289 4.63 -9.38 7.80
N VAL A 290 3.92 -9.03 6.72
CA VAL A 290 3.31 -7.70 6.54
C VAL A 290 2.33 -7.39 7.68
N THR A 291 1.43 -8.32 7.98
CA THR A 291 0.43 -8.16 9.05
C THR A 291 1.10 -7.95 10.40
N PHE A 292 2.14 -8.73 10.70
CA PHE A 292 2.92 -8.55 11.93
C PHE A 292 3.53 -7.15 11.98
N LEU A 293 4.25 -6.72 10.93
CA LEU A 293 4.87 -5.41 10.85
C LEU A 293 3.86 -4.26 11.00
N TYR A 294 2.66 -4.44 10.46
CA TYR A 294 1.58 -3.45 10.50
C TYR A 294 1.03 -3.29 11.90
N ILE A 295 0.73 -4.40 12.57
CA ILE A 295 0.25 -4.41 13.94
C ILE A 295 1.33 -3.85 14.88
N SER A 296 2.57 -4.32 14.77
CA SER A 296 3.65 -3.89 15.66
C SER A 296 3.97 -2.42 15.48
N LEU A 297 4.15 -1.93 14.23
CA LEU A 297 4.48 -0.52 14.01
C LEU A 297 3.30 0.38 14.38
N GLY A 298 2.07 0.01 14.01
CA GLY A 298 0.87 0.77 14.35
C GLY A 298 0.70 0.93 15.86
N THR A 299 0.90 -0.16 16.61
CA THR A 299 0.78 -0.14 18.08
C THR A 299 1.93 0.64 18.73
N VAL A 300 3.17 0.31 18.39
CA VAL A 300 4.36 0.95 18.98
C VAL A 300 4.41 2.44 18.66
N GLY A 301 4.07 2.82 17.42
CA GLY A 301 4.00 4.23 17.02
C GLY A 301 2.93 5.01 17.80
N TYR A 302 1.75 4.42 18.02
CA TYR A 302 0.72 5.07 18.84
C TYR A 302 1.12 5.16 20.32
N LEU A 303 1.78 4.13 20.86
CA LEU A 303 2.31 4.14 22.23
C LEU A 303 3.37 5.24 22.44
N CYS A 304 4.21 5.48 21.44
CA CYS A 304 5.29 6.47 21.54
C CYS A 304 4.77 7.91 21.39
N PHE A 305 3.92 8.18 20.40
CA PHE A 305 3.54 9.56 20.05
C PHE A 305 2.15 9.99 20.56
N GLY A 306 1.31 9.02 20.98
CA GLY A 306 -0.03 9.28 21.49
C GLY A 306 -0.86 10.17 20.56
N ASP A 307 -1.44 11.23 21.12
CA ASP A 307 -2.30 12.16 20.38
C ASP A 307 -1.55 13.08 19.41
N THR A 308 -0.22 13.18 19.51
CA THR A 308 0.59 14.05 18.64
C THR A 308 1.01 13.38 17.33
N ILE A 309 0.67 12.11 17.11
CA ILE A 309 0.99 11.39 15.87
C ILE A 309 0.42 12.12 14.64
N ALA A 310 1.29 12.37 13.66
CA ALA A 310 0.96 13.01 12.40
C ALA A 310 0.54 11.98 11.34
N GLY A 311 0.25 12.42 10.11
CA GLY A 311 -0.17 11.56 8.99
C GLY A 311 0.79 10.40 8.68
N SER A 312 2.08 10.57 8.98
CA SER A 312 3.06 9.48 8.95
C SER A 312 4.04 9.59 10.11
N ILE A 313 4.48 8.44 10.62
CA ILE A 313 5.40 8.38 11.77
C ILE A 313 6.74 9.09 11.53
N THR A 314 7.17 9.21 10.27
CA THR A 314 8.43 9.91 9.94
C THR A 314 8.35 11.39 10.25
N LEU A 315 7.15 11.99 10.18
CA LEU A 315 6.93 13.41 10.48
C LEU A 315 7.03 13.72 11.97
N ASN A 316 6.95 12.71 12.83
CA ASN A 316 7.08 12.83 14.29
C ASN A 316 8.51 12.62 14.80
N LEU A 317 9.45 12.20 13.93
CA LEU A 317 10.84 12.00 14.33
C LEU A 317 11.53 13.33 14.68
N PRO A 318 12.42 13.34 15.69
CA PRO A 318 13.06 14.56 16.16
C PRO A 318 14.05 15.11 15.13
N ASN A 319 14.38 16.39 15.28
CA ASN A 319 15.18 17.14 14.31
C ASN A 319 16.70 16.96 14.48
N CYS A 320 17.19 15.74 14.74
CA CYS A 320 18.63 15.47 14.76
C CYS A 320 19.11 14.84 13.45
N TRP A 321 20.39 15.00 13.12
CA TRP A 321 20.96 14.55 11.84
C TRP A 321 20.67 13.08 11.50
N MET A 322 20.68 12.19 12.51
CA MET A 322 20.37 10.78 12.31
C MET A 322 18.97 10.57 11.72
N TYR A 323 17.95 11.20 12.30
CA TYR A 323 16.57 11.04 11.83
C TYR A 323 16.25 11.89 10.60
N GLN A 324 16.96 13.00 10.37
CA GLN A 324 16.88 13.70 9.08
C GLN A 324 17.40 12.81 7.93
N ILE A 325 18.50 12.09 8.15
CA ILE A 325 19.00 11.09 7.20
C ILE A 325 17.95 9.99 7.00
N VAL A 326 17.30 9.49 8.06
CA VAL A 326 16.19 8.52 7.96
C VAL A 326 15.06 9.04 7.06
N LYS A 327 14.62 10.28 7.25
CA LYS A 327 13.58 10.93 6.41
C LYS A 327 14.01 10.98 4.94
N LEU A 328 15.25 11.41 4.67
CA LEU A 328 15.80 11.49 3.31
C LEU A 328 15.92 10.13 2.64
N LEU A 329 16.46 9.15 3.34
CA LEU A 329 16.67 7.78 2.87
C LEU A 329 15.34 7.07 2.58
N TYR A 330 14.34 7.22 3.45
CA TYR A 330 13.01 6.65 3.21
C TYR A 330 12.32 7.36 2.05
N SER A 331 12.41 8.69 1.98
CA SER A 331 11.88 9.51 0.88
C SER A 331 12.47 9.12 -0.48
N PHE A 332 13.78 8.88 -0.55
CA PHE A 332 14.44 8.36 -1.74
C PHE A 332 13.87 6.99 -2.14
N GLY A 333 13.63 6.10 -1.17
CA GLY A 333 13.03 4.80 -1.44
C GLY A 333 11.61 4.90 -2.02
N ILE A 334 10.79 5.79 -1.47
CA ILE A 334 9.44 6.09 -1.98
C ILE A 334 9.49 6.71 -3.37
N PHE A 335 10.43 7.61 -3.63
CA PHE A 335 10.65 8.20 -4.97
C PHE A 335 10.90 7.11 -6.03
N ILE A 336 11.75 6.12 -5.74
CA ILE A 336 11.97 4.99 -6.66
C ILE A 336 10.74 4.08 -6.75
N THR A 337 10.00 3.90 -5.66
CA THR A 337 8.80 3.05 -5.60
C THR A 337 7.65 3.64 -6.43
N PHE A 338 7.59 4.96 -6.60
CA PHE A 338 6.66 5.64 -7.49
C PHE A 338 6.69 5.07 -8.91
N ALA A 339 7.88 4.85 -9.49
CA ALA A 339 8.01 4.31 -10.85
C ALA A 339 7.37 2.93 -10.99
N LEU A 340 7.43 2.11 -9.94
CA LEU A 340 6.88 0.76 -9.93
C LEU A 340 5.36 0.77 -9.82
N GLN A 341 4.81 1.63 -8.97
CA GLN A 341 3.36 1.74 -8.82
C GLN A 341 2.73 2.41 -10.05
N PHE A 342 3.40 3.41 -10.61
CA PHE A 342 2.98 4.06 -11.85
C PHE A 342 2.99 3.10 -13.07
N TYR A 343 3.83 2.07 -13.06
CA TYR A 343 3.90 1.11 -14.16
C TYR A 343 2.56 0.42 -14.45
N VAL A 344 1.78 0.08 -13.41
CA VAL A 344 0.50 -0.61 -13.57
C VAL A 344 -0.53 0.21 -14.36
N PRO A 345 -0.89 1.46 -13.99
CA PRO A 345 -1.82 2.27 -14.76
C PRO A 345 -1.23 2.65 -16.13
N ALA A 346 0.09 2.81 -16.25
CA ALA A 346 0.74 3.07 -17.53
C ALA A 346 0.53 1.93 -18.53
N GLU A 347 0.71 0.68 -18.12
CA GLU A 347 0.46 -0.50 -18.97
C GLU A 347 -1.03 -0.68 -19.33
N ILE A 348 -1.96 -0.19 -18.49
CA ILE A 348 -3.39 -0.28 -18.76
C ILE A 348 -3.86 0.84 -19.72
N LEU A 349 -3.43 2.09 -19.52
CA LEU A 349 -3.91 3.25 -20.29
C LEU A 349 -3.14 3.53 -21.59
N ILE A 350 -1.83 3.30 -21.62
CA ILE A 350 -0.98 3.81 -22.72
C ILE A 350 -1.12 2.98 -24.00
N PRO A 351 -1.07 1.62 -23.98
CA PRO A 351 -1.07 0.83 -25.20
C PRO A 351 -2.28 1.10 -26.12
N PRO A 352 -3.53 1.16 -25.63
CA PRO A 352 -4.70 1.44 -26.48
C PRO A 352 -4.63 2.78 -27.22
N VAL A 353 -3.92 3.77 -26.67
CA VAL A 353 -3.75 5.10 -27.28
C VAL A 353 -2.61 5.07 -28.30
N VAL A 354 -1.48 4.43 -27.95
CA VAL A 354 -0.30 4.32 -28.82
C VAL A 354 -0.59 3.48 -30.06
N ASP A 355 -1.43 2.45 -29.95
CA ASP A 355 -1.78 1.56 -31.06
C ASP A 355 -2.60 2.25 -32.15
N ARG A 356 -3.32 3.33 -31.82
CA ARG A 356 -4.07 4.17 -32.79
C ARG A 356 -3.16 5.02 -33.67
N VAL A 357 -1.87 5.10 -33.34
CA VAL A 357 -0.92 6.01 -33.96
C VAL A 357 0.07 5.21 -34.80
N SER A 358 0.19 5.54 -36.10
CA SER A 358 1.20 4.98 -36.99
C SER A 358 2.54 5.72 -36.88
N GLY A 359 3.66 5.02 -37.11
CA GLY A 359 5.02 5.58 -37.11
C GLY A 359 5.76 5.44 -35.78
N HIS A 360 6.96 4.85 -35.83
CA HIS A 360 7.75 4.48 -34.65
C HIS A 360 8.07 5.67 -33.72
N ARG A 361 8.56 6.79 -34.28
CA ARG A 361 8.86 8.01 -33.50
C ARG A 361 7.62 8.59 -32.82
N ARG A 362 6.48 8.60 -33.53
CA ARG A 362 5.22 9.15 -33.02
C ARG A 362 4.65 8.29 -31.91
N ARG A 363 4.75 6.96 -32.00
CA ARG A 363 4.38 6.03 -30.93
C ARG A 363 5.17 6.27 -29.64
N ILE A 364 6.49 6.44 -29.75
CA ILE A 364 7.35 6.75 -28.60
C ILE A 364 6.96 8.11 -27.99
N ALA A 365 6.82 9.15 -28.82
CA ALA A 365 6.46 10.49 -28.36
C ALA A 365 5.10 10.51 -27.64
N VAL A 366 4.07 9.87 -28.21
CA VAL A 366 2.74 9.76 -27.58
C VAL A 366 2.81 8.98 -26.27
N GLY A 367 3.59 7.89 -26.21
CA GLY A 367 3.80 7.14 -24.98
C GLY A 367 4.43 7.98 -23.86
N LEU A 368 5.48 8.75 -24.18
CA LEU A 368 6.13 9.65 -23.21
C LEU A 368 5.22 10.81 -22.79
N LEU A 369 4.47 11.38 -23.73
CA LEU A 369 3.50 12.45 -23.44
C LEU A 369 2.41 11.95 -22.49
N MET A 370 1.82 10.79 -22.76
CA MET A 370 0.81 10.19 -21.89
C MET A 370 1.35 9.92 -20.49
N ARG A 371 2.60 9.46 -20.38
CA ARG A 371 3.28 9.30 -19.08
C ARG A 371 3.38 10.62 -18.32
N ALA A 372 3.87 11.67 -18.98
CA ALA A 372 3.98 13.00 -18.37
C ALA A 372 2.61 13.52 -17.93
N LEU A 373 1.59 13.41 -18.77
CA LEU A 373 0.23 13.86 -18.46
C LEU A 373 -0.37 13.13 -17.24
N LEU A 374 -0.16 11.82 -17.13
CA LEU A 374 -0.61 11.05 -15.97
C LEU A 374 0.11 11.46 -14.68
N VAL A 375 1.42 11.73 -14.73
CA VAL A 375 2.18 12.21 -13.57
C VAL A 375 1.72 13.62 -13.17
N ILE A 376 1.52 14.51 -14.13
CA ILE A 376 0.97 15.86 -13.89
C ILE A 376 -0.42 15.75 -13.25
N PHE A 377 -1.29 14.89 -13.78
CA PHE A 377 -2.61 14.63 -13.21
C PHE A 377 -2.53 14.16 -11.74
N THR A 378 -1.64 13.22 -11.42
CA THR A 378 -1.44 12.80 -10.01
C THR A 378 -0.90 13.91 -9.12
N CYS A 379 -0.01 14.77 -9.63
CA CYS A 379 0.47 15.93 -8.89
C CYS A 379 -0.65 16.94 -8.63
N CYS A 380 -1.53 17.20 -9.61
CA CYS A 380 -2.69 18.07 -9.43
C CYS A 380 -3.64 17.56 -8.33
N LEU A 381 -3.87 16.23 -8.29
CA LEU A 381 -4.66 15.61 -7.22
C LEU A 381 -3.98 15.76 -5.84
N ALA A 382 -2.67 15.54 -5.76
CA ALA A 382 -1.91 15.71 -4.52
C ALA A 382 -1.94 17.17 -4.01
N VAL A 383 -1.87 18.15 -4.91
CA VAL A 383 -1.96 19.59 -4.57
C VAL A 383 -3.38 19.97 -4.11
N LEU A 384 -4.42 19.31 -4.62
CA LEU A 384 -5.81 19.57 -4.23
C LEU A 384 -6.09 19.08 -2.79
N ILE A 385 -5.49 17.97 -2.38
CA ILE A 385 -5.67 17.36 -1.06
C ILE A 385 -4.28 17.10 -0.46
N PRO A 386 -3.59 18.13 0.08
CA PRO A 386 -2.23 18.02 0.63
C PRO A 386 -2.21 17.39 2.03
N GLU A 387 -3.16 16.51 2.34
CA GLU A 387 -3.35 15.86 3.65
C GLU A 387 -3.11 14.36 3.49
N LEU A 388 -1.93 13.89 3.91
CA LEU A 388 -1.47 12.53 3.65
C LEU A 388 -2.42 11.45 4.19
N ASP A 389 -2.90 11.62 5.43
CA ASP A 389 -3.82 10.69 6.09
C ASP A 389 -5.17 10.59 5.38
N LEU A 390 -5.71 11.73 4.93
CA LEU A 390 -6.98 11.78 4.20
C LEU A 390 -6.88 11.15 2.82
N VAL A 391 -5.80 11.38 2.08
CA VAL A 391 -5.58 10.75 0.77
C VAL A 391 -5.44 9.23 0.93
N ILE A 392 -4.66 8.76 1.92
CA ILE A 392 -4.52 7.34 2.23
C ILE A 392 -5.89 6.72 2.55
N SER A 393 -6.65 7.35 3.45
CA SER A 393 -7.97 6.88 3.86
C SER A 393 -8.96 6.83 2.68
N LEU A 394 -8.99 7.89 1.86
CA LEU A 394 -9.92 8.01 0.74
C LEU A 394 -9.62 6.98 -0.36
N VAL A 395 -8.35 6.78 -0.71
CA VAL A 395 -7.96 5.76 -1.70
C VAL A 395 -8.30 4.36 -1.17
N GLY A 396 -8.03 4.10 0.11
CA GLY A 396 -8.33 2.82 0.73
C GLY A 396 -9.84 2.51 0.82
N SER A 397 -10.64 3.49 1.24
CA SER A 397 -12.09 3.33 1.34
C SER A 397 -12.74 3.24 -0.03
N VAL A 398 -12.34 4.07 -1.00
CA VAL A 398 -12.95 4.11 -2.33
C VAL A 398 -12.52 2.92 -3.18
N SER A 399 -11.24 2.81 -3.49
CA SER A 399 -10.81 1.91 -4.57
C SER A 399 -10.28 0.58 -4.07
N SER A 400 -9.47 0.59 -3.01
CA SER A 400 -8.94 -0.65 -2.43
C SER A 400 -10.04 -1.52 -1.82
N SER A 401 -11.09 -0.94 -1.23
CA SER A 401 -12.22 -1.72 -0.70
C SER A 401 -12.93 -2.53 -1.79
N PHE A 402 -13.10 -1.96 -2.99
CA PHE A 402 -13.67 -2.70 -4.13
C PHE A 402 -12.75 -3.83 -4.59
N LEU A 403 -11.46 -3.53 -4.76
CA LEU A 403 -10.48 -4.49 -5.26
C LEU A 403 -10.18 -5.62 -4.27
N ALA A 404 -10.04 -5.31 -2.99
CA ALA A 404 -9.66 -6.27 -1.94
C ALA A 404 -10.85 -7.04 -1.37
N LEU A 405 -12.00 -6.40 -1.16
CA LEU A 405 -13.09 -6.98 -0.37
C LEU A 405 -14.35 -7.28 -1.17
N ILE A 406 -14.61 -6.57 -2.27
CA ILE A 406 -15.85 -6.74 -3.03
C ILE A 406 -15.65 -7.69 -4.21
N PHE A 407 -14.71 -7.39 -5.10
CA PHE A 407 -14.54 -8.16 -6.33
C PHE A 407 -14.06 -9.62 -6.12
N PRO A 408 -13.15 -9.97 -5.18
CA PRO A 408 -12.72 -11.36 -5.04
C PRO A 408 -13.83 -12.31 -4.57
N PRO A 409 -14.65 -11.97 -3.54
CA PRO A 409 -15.79 -12.81 -3.16
C PRO A 409 -16.85 -12.92 -4.25
N LEU A 410 -17.14 -11.84 -4.98
CA LEU A 410 -18.03 -11.87 -6.14
C LEU A 410 -17.49 -12.82 -7.23
N LEU A 411 -16.19 -12.74 -7.51
CA LEU A 411 -15.54 -13.62 -8.48
C LEU A 411 -15.60 -15.09 -8.07
N GLU A 412 -15.46 -15.43 -6.78
CA GLU A 412 -15.64 -16.80 -6.29
C GLU A 412 -17.06 -17.30 -6.56
N MET A 413 -18.07 -16.46 -6.29
CA MET A 413 -19.46 -16.82 -6.55
C MET A 413 -19.74 -17.05 -8.04
N LEU A 414 -19.15 -16.24 -8.93
CA LEU A 414 -19.30 -16.38 -10.38
C LEU A 414 -18.55 -17.61 -10.95
N THR A 415 -17.35 -17.87 -10.44
CA THR A 415 -16.48 -18.94 -10.94
C THR A 415 -17.05 -20.32 -10.61
N PHE A 416 -17.57 -20.50 -9.39
CA PHE A 416 -18.05 -21.78 -8.89
C PHE A 416 -19.57 -21.92 -8.89
N HIS A 417 -20.31 -21.02 -9.55
CA HIS A 417 -21.77 -21.09 -9.64
C HIS A 417 -22.27 -22.45 -10.17
N THR A 418 -21.55 -23.05 -11.12
CA THR A 418 -21.90 -24.35 -11.71
C THR A 418 -21.62 -25.55 -10.80
N ASP A 419 -20.73 -25.39 -9.84
CA ASP A 419 -20.16 -26.47 -9.06
C ASP A 419 -20.95 -26.71 -7.75
N GLY A 420 -22.04 -25.95 -7.52
CA GLY A 420 -22.91 -26.08 -6.35
C GLY A 420 -22.31 -25.49 -5.08
N LEU A 421 -22.32 -24.16 -4.94
CA LEU A 421 -21.76 -23.46 -3.79
C LEU A 421 -22.50 -23.78 -2.49
N SER A 422 -21.76 -24.18 -1.44
CA SER A 422 -22.33 -24.35 -0.12
C SER A 422 -22.90 -23.01 0.41
N PRO A 423 -24.04 -23.01 1.14
CA PRO A 423 -24.61 -21.81 1.73
C PRO A 423 -23.60 -21.02 2.59
N LEU A 424 -22.71 -21.73 3.30
CA LEU A 424 -21.68 -21.14 4.15
C LEU A 424 -20.69 -20.28 3.35
N VAL A 425 -20.26 -20.74 2.17
CA VAL A 425 -19.36 -19.96 1.29
C VAL A 425 -20.06 -18.70 0.77
N ILE A 426 -21.34 -18.81 0.40
CA ILE A 426 -22.15 -17.66 -0.05
C ILE A 426 -22.29 -16.65 1.10
N THR A 427 -22.69 -17.09 2.29
CA THR A 427 -22.83 -16.21 3.46
C THR A 427 -21.51 -15.52 3.81
N LYS A 428 -20.39 -16.26 3.84
CA LYS A 428 -19.05 -15.69 4.06
C LYS A 428 -18.73 -14.61 3.01
N ASN A 429 -18.97 -14.88 1.73
CA ASN A 429 -18.68 -13.93 0.65
C ASN A 429 -19.56 -12.67 0.74
N VAL A 430 -20.84 -12.84 1.04
CA VAL A 430 -21.78 -11.72 1.24
C VAL A 430 -21.36 -10.85 2.44
N ILE A 431 -20.92 -11.46 3.55
CA ILE A 431 -20.43 -10.72 4.71
C ILE A 431 -19.18 -9.90 4.35
N ILE A 432 -18.19 -10.51 3.68
CA ILE A 432 -16.95 -9.82 3.30
C ILE A 432 -17.23 -8.66 2.34
N SER A 433 -18.04 -8.90 1.30
CA SER A 433 -18.45 -7.83 0.37
C SER A 433 -19.27 -6.75 1.07
N GLY A 434 -20.12 -7.12 2.04
CA GLY A 434 -20.90 -6.18 2.85
C GLY A 434 -20.02 -5.29 3.72
N VAL A 435 -19.00 -5.85 4.39
CA VAL A 435 -18.00 -5.07 5.14
C VAL A 435 -17.27 -4.10 4.20
N GLY A 436 -16.88 -4.56 3.00
CA GLY A 436 -16.27 -3.70 1.98
C GLY A 436 -17.17 -2.55 1.54
N LEU A 437 -18.48 -2.80 1.34
CA LEU A 437 -19.45 -1.78 0.93
C LEU A 437 -19.74 -0.76 2.05
N ILE A 438 -19.89 -1.23 3.29
CA ILE A 438 -20.07 -0.36 4.45
C ILE A 438 -18.83 0.51 4.63
N GLY A 439 -17.64 -0.10 4.63
CA GLY A 439 -16.39 0.62 4.77
C GLY A 439 -16.12 1.61 3.64
N PHE A 440 -16.52 1.28 2.41
CA PHE A 440 -16.56 2.22 1.29
C PHE A 440 -17.43 3.44 1.59
N ALA A 441 -18.69 3.23 1.97
CA ALA A 441 -19.64 4.31 2.20
C ALA A 441 -19.22 5.19 3.39
N THR A 442 -18.92 4.56 4.53
CA THR A 442 -18.56 5.29 5.76
C THR A 442 -17.19 5.92 5.66
N GLY A 443 -16.20 5.23 5.09
CA GLY A 443 -14.83 5.73 4.96
C GLY A 443 -14.74 6.92 4.01
N THR A 444 -15.45 6.84 2.88
CA THR A 444 -15.52 7.94 1.92
C THR A 444 -16.24 9.15 2.52
N TYR A 445 -17.36 8.92 3.23
CA TYR A 445 -18.07 9.99 3.93
C TYR A 445 -17.18 10.67 4.98
N SER A 446 -16.53 9.91 5.87
CA SER A 446 -15.66 10.47 6.90
C SER A 446 -14.47 11.22 6.31
N ALA A 447 -13.82 10.67 5.27
CA ALA A 447 -12.68 11.34 4.63
C ALA A 447 -13.07 12.66 3.96
N ILE A 448 -14.22 12.70 3.28
CA ILE A 448 -14.72 13.94 2.65
C ILE A 448 -15.17 14.95 3.72
N MET A 449 -15.86 14.50 4.77
CA MET A 449 -16.28 15.40 5.84
C MET A 449 -15.09 16.04 6.55
N GLU A 450 -14.07 15.24 6.88
CA GLU A 450 -12.84 15.72 7.50
C GLU A 450 -12.08 16.68 6.56
N LEU A 451 -12.06 16.40 5.25
CA LEU A 451 -11.49 17.30 4.25
C LEU A 451 -12.22 18.65 4.20
N ILE A 452 -13.56 18.65 4.25
CA ILE A 452 -14.38 19.87 4.25
C ILE A 452 -14.13 20.67 5.54
N ILE A 453 -14.05 19.99 6.69
CA ILE A 453 -13.78 20.63 7.98
C ILE A 453 -12.39 21.28 7.98
N ARG A 454 -11.36 20.59 7.49
CA ARG A 454 -9.99 21.13 7.45
C ARG A 454 -9.82 22.28 6.44
N ASN A 455 -10.55 22.25 5.32
CA ASN A 455 -10.46 23.28 4.27
C ASN A 455 -11.31 24.53 4.55
N ASN A 456 -12.34 24.45 5.41
CA ASN A 456 -13.11 25.62 5.82
C ASN A 456 -12.51 26.19 7.11
N PRO A 457 -11.84 27.36 7.09
CA PRO A 457 -11.45 28.03 8.32
C PRO A 457 -12.71 28.34 9.14
N PRO A 458 -12.63 28.40 10.49
CA PRO A 458 -13.76 28.69 11.33
C PRO A 458 -14.23 30.13 11.12
N HIS A 459 -15.08 30.37 10.12
CA HIS A 459 -15.95 31.53 10.10
C HIS A 459 -17.22 31.19 10.89
N SER A 460 -17.40 31.91 12.00
CA SER A 460 -18.69 32.16 12.65
C SER A 460 -19.46 30.94 13.15
N HIS A 461 -19.00 30.34 14.26
CA HIS A 461 -19.94 29.94 15.31
C HIS A 461 -19.93 31.02 16.40
N ASN A 462 -20.91 31.92 16.28
CA ASN A 462 -21.50 32.79 17.30
C ASN A 462 -20.62 33.26 18.48
N LEU A 463 -20.35 34.56 18.48
CA LEU A 463 -20.44 35.37 19.70
C LEU A 463 -21.74 35.03 20.43
N SER A 464 -21.65 34.30 21.53
CA SER A 464 -22.59 34.43 22.65
C SER A 464 -21.91 35.24 23.75
N PRO A 465 -22.37 36.48 24.04
CA PRO A 465 -21.89 37.22 25.19
C PRO A 465 -22.60 36.68 26.42
N SER A 466 -21.94 35.82 27.19
CA SER A 466 -22.32 35.51 28.56
C SER A 466 -21.20 34.68 29.17
N TYR A 467 -20.29 35.36 29.87
CA TYR A 467 -19.65 34.98 31.15
C TYR A 467 -18.57 36.04 31.42
N MET A 468 -19.02 37.30 31.58
CA MET A 468 -18.42 38.21 32.56
C MET A 468 -19.38 38.21 33.76
N LEU A 469 -18.80 38.18 34.96
CA LEU A 469 -19.40 37.91 36.29
C LEU A 469 -19.52 36.38 36.52
N GLN A 470 -18.76 35.78 37.43
CA GLN A 470 -18.35 36.23 38.77
C GLN A 470 -17.09 35.49 39.24
#